data_AF-A0A0D2KZ22-F1
#
_entry.id   AF-A0A0D2KZ22-F1
#
_cell.length_a   1.000
_cell.length_b   1.000
_cell.length_c   1.000
_cell.angle_alpha   90.00
_cell.angle_beta   90.00
_cell.angle_gamma   90.00
#
_symmetry.space_group_name_H-M   'P 1'
#
loop_
_entity.id
_entity.type
_entity.pdbx_description
1 polymer ?
#
loop_
_entity_poly.entity_id
_entity_poly.type
_entity_poly.pdbx_seq_one_letter_code
_entity_poly.pdbx_strand_id
1 'polypeptide(L)'
;MQSAAFNGSRVARPSVSVRAEPPFAGDLSDPSDTCKLFVDREGNLIRCMCCDYGFRAGAGRLYQDRYGEVPGGILDMATANFKHELSALRSSFRFNEYDPMLSASTGPLAKVLSSAGGAVVRGLGSLDSWLEGNRLLPKLERPQVDAAMAGADGGMSEECKEIRANLAQLKLDDATVWAREEERKARGVGVVPAPWWIKAPFWGLCVVLDLLFANRPIQRFWVLETVARIPYFSAISLLHFYESLGFWRAGAELRKVHFAEEWNELHHLQIMESLGGDLLWFDRFVAEHAALAYYWVCTAEGVWLAGALGRRGAPSPILVC
;
A
#
# COMPACT_ATOMS: atom_id res chain seq x y z
N MET A 1 -7.51 59.94 15.76
CA MET A 1 -8.12 60.39 17.04
C MET A 1 -8.95 59.21 17.57
N GLN A 2 -8.71 58.83 18.84
CA GLN A 2 -9.42 57.84 19.70
C GLN A 2 -9.33 56.37 19.23
N SER A 3 -8.67 55.41 19.90
CA SER A 3 -8.40 55.07 21.31
C SER A 3 -9.62 54.70 22.16
N ALA A 4 -9.76 53.38 22.43
CA ALA A 4 -10.16 52.75 23.69
C ALA A 4 -10.01 51.22 23.52
N ALA A 5 -8.93 50.59 23.99
CA ALA A 5 -8.76 50.02 25.34
C ALA A 5 -9.72 48.84 25.65
N PHE A 6 -9.21 47.62 25.59
CA PHE A 6 -9.72 46.51 26.38
C PHE A 6 -8.54 45.83 27.10
N ASN A 7 -8.61 45.90 28.43
CA ASN A 7 -7.65 45.38 29.39
C ASN A 7 -8.06 43.95 29.71
N GLY A 8 -7.19 42.97 29.45
CA GLY A 8 -7.42 41.55 29.71
C GLY A 8 -6.18 40.94 30.34
N SER A 9 -6.25 40.76 31.65
CA SER A 9 -5.24 40.26 32.58
C SER A 9 -4.31 39.16 32.03
N ARG A 10 -3.00 39.40 32.10
CA ARG A 10 -1.98 38.34 31.95
C ARG A 10 -2.09 37.37 33.12
N VAL A 11 -2.63 36.19 32.87
CA VAL A 11 -2.40 35.03 33.73
C VAL A 11 -0.97 34.58 33.49
N ALA A 12 -0.11 34.80 34.48
CA ALA A 12 1.25 34.25 34.49
C ALA A 12 1.15 32.71 34.47
N ARG A 13 1.60 32.09 33.38
CA ARG A 13 1.82 30.64 33.37
C ARG A 13 3.00 30.35 34.29
N PRO A 14 2.87 29.41 35.26
CA PRO A 14 4.01 28.99 36.03
C PRO A 14 5.04 28.37 35.07
N SER A 15 6.28 28.85 35.14
CA SER A 15 7.42 28.22 34.49
C SER A 15 7.63 26.85 35.13
N VAL A 16 7.15 25.79 34.47
CA VAL A 16 7.51 24.44 34.87
C VAL A 16 8.94 24.23 34.37
N SER A 17 9.91 24.43 35.26
CA SER A 17 11.27 23.95 35.05
C SER A 17 11.27 22.43 35.19
N VAL A 18 10.95 21.70 34.12
CA VAL A 18 11.33 20.29 34.03
C VAL A 18 12.72 20.26 33.41
N ARG A 19 13.74 20.45 34.26
CA ARG A 19 15.04 19.85 33.99
C ARG A 19 14.95 18.40 34.49
N ALA A 20 14.38 17.54 33.66
CA ALA A 20 14.57 16.10 33.78
C ALA A 20 15.26 15.69 32.49
N GLU A 21 16.53 15.29 32.59
CA GLU A 21 17.13 14.46 31.55
C GLU A 21 16.17 13.28 31.32
N PRO A 22 15.87 12.92 30.06
CA PRO A 22 15.02 11.77 29.80
C PRO A 22 15.68 10.55 30.46
N PRO A 23 15.01 9.87 31.42
CA PRO A 23 15.54 8.64 31.94
C PRO A 23 15.42 7.63 30.81
N PHE A 24 16.56 7.11 30.37
CA PHE A 24 16.71 6.13 29.30
C PHE A 24 16.50 6.68 27.88
N ALA A 25 17.55 7.32 27.36
CA ALA A 25 17.98 6.92 26.03
C ALA A 25 18.19 5.40 26.08
N GLY A 26 17.57 4.64 25.19
CA GLY A 26 17.88 3.22 25.01
C GLY A 26 19.40 3.03 24.92
N ASP A 27 19.89 1.87 25.33
CA ASP A 27 21.32 1.60 25.29
C ASP A 27 21.80 1.72 23.84
N LEU A 28 22.40 2.86 23.49
CA LEU A 28 22.95 3.14 22.16
C LEU A 28 24.09 2.18 21.80
N SER A 29 24.50 1.30 22.72
CA SER A 29 25.48 0.23 22.50
C SER A 29 24.87 -1.12 22.15
N ASP A 30 23.54 -1.30 22.28
CA ASP A 30 22.83 -2.48 21.79
C ASP A 30 22.26 -2.22 20.39
N PRO A 31 22.83 -2.81 19.32
CA PRO A 31 22.35 -2.62 17.96
C PRO A 31 20.93 -3.16 17.72
N SER A 32 20.33 -3.86 18.69
CA SER A 32 18.95 -4.37 18.63
C SER A 32 17.88 -3.45 19.23
N ASP A 33 18.25 -2.38 19.96
CA ASP A 33 17.30 -1.50 20.67
C ASP A 33 17.03 -0.17 19.92
N THR A 34 16.77 -0.25 18.61
CA THR A 34 16.56 0.92 17.73
C THR A 34 15.09 1.32 17.54
N CYS A 35 14.17 0.72 18.29
CA CYS A 35 12.75 0.91 18.08
C CYS A 35 12.25 2.21 18.73
N LYS A 36 11.59 3.05 17.93
CA LYS A 36 11.06 4.33 18.41
C LYS A 36 10.08 4.09 19.56
N LEU A 37 10.22 4.83 20.65
CA LEU A 37 9.31 4.80 21.79
C LEU A 37 8.41 6.05 21.71
N PHE A 38 7.10 5.87 21.79
CA PHE A 38 6.15 6.98 21.97
C PHE A 38 5.68 7.03 23.42
N VAL A 39 5.52 8.22 23.96
CA VAL A 39 4.85 8.43 25.25
C VAL A 39 3.43 8.89 24.92
N ASP A 40 2.42 8.16 25.38
CA ASP A 40 1.02 8.55 25.18
C ASP A 40 0.64 9.76 26.04
N ARG A 41 -0.62 10.21 25.93
CA ARG A 41 -1.10 11.39 26.65
C ARG A 41 -1.19 11.15 28.16
N GLU A 42 -1.25 9.90 28.57
CA GLU A 42 -1.33 9.40 29.93
C GLU A 42 0.07 9.12 30.53
N GLY A 43 1.13 9.30 29.75
CA GLY A 43 2.52 9.07 30.17
C GLY A 43 3.00 7.63 30.03
N ASN A 44 2.22 6.74 29.42
CA ASN A 44 2.64 5.36 29.17
C ASN A 44 3.59 5.30 27.97
N LEU A 45 4.62 4.48 28.12
CA LEU A 45 5.54 4.17 27.03
C LEU A 45 4.90 3.13 26.10
N ILE A 46 4.58 3.55 24.89
CA ILE A 46 4.16 2.70 23.78
C ILE A 46 5.40 2.43 22.92
N ARG A 47 5.87 1.18 22.93
CA ARG A 47 6.91 0.71 22.02
C ARG A 47 6.35 0.65 20.60
N CYS A 48 6.98 1.34 19.63
CA CYS A 48 6.65 1.15 18.22
C CYS A 48 7.03 -0.25 17.78
N MET A 49 6.26 -0.83 16.87
CA MET A 49 6.65 -2.08 16.24
C MET A 49 7.98 -1.87 15.49
N CYS A 50 9.02 -2.58 15.95
CA CYS A 50 10.33 -2.69 15.30
C CYS A 50 10.25 -3.41 13.95
N CYS A 51 9.18 -4.17 13.77
CA CYS A 51 9.07 -5.18 12.74
C CYS A 51 8.42 -4.58 11.49
N ASP A 52 9.26 -4.15 10.56
CA ASP A 52 8.85 -3.66 9.27
C ASP A 52 8.94 -4.77 8.22
N TYR A 53 7.83 -5.47 7.99
CA TYR A 53 7.80 -6.64 7.11
C TYR A 53 7.65 -6.29 5.62
N GLY A 54 7.66 -5.00 5.26
CA GLY A 54 7.39 -4.60 3.89
C GLY A 54 8.49 -5.05 2.93
N PHE A 55 8.13 -5.42 1.70
CA PHE A 55 9.12 -5.56 0.61
C PHE A 55 9.87 -4.25 0.37
N ARG A 56 9.21 -3.11 0.59
CA ARG A 56 9.82 -1.77 0.57
C ARG A 56 10.27 -1.29 1.96
N ALA A 57 10.43 -2.17 2.94
CA ALA A 57 11.01 -1.83 4.23
C ALA A 57 12.40 -1.20 4.03
N GLY A 58 12.70 -0.13 4.77
CA GLY A 58 14.00 0.56 4.69
C GLY A 58 14.26 1.43 3.45
N ALA A 59 13.41 1.41 2.40
CA ALA A 59 13.56 2.27 1.21
C ALA A 59 12.24 2.91 0.73
N GLY A 60 12.12 4.24 0.85
CA GLY A 60 11.06 5.03 0.24
C GLY A 60 9.78 5.22 1.07
N ARG A 61 9.82 5.02 2.39
CA ARG A 61 8.69 5.40 3.27
C ARG A 61 8.66 6.90 3.51
N LEU A 62 7.45 7.42 3.76
CA LEU A 62 7.17 8.82 4.05
C LEU A 62 7.96 9.42 5.23
N TYR A 63 8.65 8.60 6.03
CA TYR A 63 9.32 9.00 7.28
C TYR A 63 10.75 8.47 7.43
N GLN A 64 11.46 8.22 6.33
CA GLN A 64 12.86 7.76 6.35
C GLN A 64 13.88 8.90 6.35
N ASP A 65 15.07 8.61 6.90
CA ASP A 65 16.15 9.58 7.11
C ASP A 65 16.78 10.13 5.81
N ARG A 66 16.56 9.45 4.67
CA ARG A 66 16.97 9.93 3.33
C ARG A 66 15.84 10.66 2.62
N TYR A 67 15.43 11.79 3.21
CA TYR A 67 14.38 12.63 2.66
C TYR A 67 14.90 13.43 1.44
N GLY A 68 14.21 13.33 0.30
CA GLY A 68 14.31 14.34 -0.77
C GLY A 68 15.52 14.27 -1.70
N GLU A 69 16.22 13.13 -1.79
CA GLU A 69 17.21 12.94 -2.85
C GLU A 69 16.54 12.89 -4.22
N VAL A 70 17.07 13.65 -5.18
CA VAL A 70 16.59 13.60 -6.57
C VAL A 70 16.87 12.19 -7.09
N PRO A 71 15.85 11.47 -7.61
CA PRO A 71 16.07 10.13 -8.13
C PRO A 71 17.10 10.14 -9.27
N GLY A 72 17.76 9.00 -9.46
CA GLY A 72 18.62 8.79 -10.63
C GLY A 72 17.87 8.94 -11.96
N GLY A 73 18.58 8.81 -13.08
CA GLY A 73 17.95 8.86 -14.40
C GLY A 73 16.87 7.77 -14.56
N ILE A 74 15.88 8.00 -15.43
CA ILE A 74 14.80 7.03 -15.69
C ILE A 74 15.35 5.65 -16.04
N LEU A 75 16.43 5.59 -16.83
CA LEU A 75 17.07 4.33 -17.21
C LEU A 75 17.71 3.62 -16.01
N ASP A 76 18.34 4.36 -15.10
CA ASP A 76 18.96 3.79 -13.91
C ASP A 76 17.90 3.23 -12.97
N MET A 77 16.83 4.00 -12.73
CA MET A 77 15.69 3.57 -11.93
C MET A 77 14.99 2.35 -12.53
N ALA A 78 14.70 2.38 -13.83
CA ALA A 78 14.06 1.25 -14.51
C ALA A 78 14.93 -0.01 -14.45
N THR A 79 16.24 0.13 -14.64
CA THR A 79 17.19 -0.99 -14.57
C THR A 79 17.29 -1.54 -13.14
N ALA A 80 17.34 -0.67 -12.13
CA ALA A 80 17.38 -1.07 -10.73
C ALA A 80 16.08 -1.80 -10.33
N ASN A 81 14.92 -1.22 -10.69
CA ASN A 81 13.62 -1.82 -10.44
C ASN A 81 13.48 -3.18 -11.13
N PHE A 82 13.88 -3.27 -12.41
CA PHE A 82 13.86 -4.52 -13.16
C PHE A 82 14.72 -5.60 -12.50
N LYS A 83 15.95 -5.28 -12.08
CA LYS A 83 16.82 -6.25 -11.38
C LYS A 83 16.20 -6.71 -10.07
N HIS A 84 15.58 -5.80 -9.34
CA HIS A 84 14.96 -6.08 -8.05
C HIS A 84 13.73 -6.99 -8.22
N GLU A 85 12.81 -6.62 -9.10
CA GLU A 85 11.61 -7.43 -9.38
C GLU A 85 11.94 -8.76 -10.04
N LEU A 86 12.95 -8.82 -10.91
CA LEU A 86 13.44 -10.09 -11.46
C LEU A 86 14.00 -11.00 -10.37
N SER A 87 14.76 -10.45 -9.41
CA SER A 87 15.29 -11.25 -8.29
C SER A 87 14.17 -11.74 -7.38
N ALA A 88 13.17 -10.89 -7.09
CA ALA A 88 12.01 -11.27 -6.29
C ALA A 88 11.15 -12.33 -6.99
N LEU A 89 10.87 -12.17 -8.28
CA LEU A 89 10.21 -13.17 -9.13
C LEU A 89 10.90 -14.52 -9.00
N ARG A 90 12.22 -14.55 -9.22
CA ARG A 90 13.02 -15.77 -9.15
C ARG A 90 12.97 -16.39 -7.75
N SER A 91 13.06 -15.58 -6.69
CA SER A 91 12.92 -16.02 -5.29
C SER A 91 11.58 -16.71 -5.05
N SER A 92 10.47 -16.04 -5.41
CA SER A 92 9.13 -16.54 -5.16
C SER A 92 8.87 -17.90 -5.83
N PHE A 93 9.36 -18.09 -7.06
CA PHE A 93 9.21 -19.36 -7.77
C PHE A 93 10.20 -20.44 -7.33
N ARG A 94 11.48 -20.10 -7.11
CA ARG A 94 12.50 -21.08 -6.73
C ARG A 94 12.33 -21.62 -5.31
N PHE A 95 11.88 -20.78 -4.40
CA PHE A 95 11.66 -21.14 -3.00
C PHE A 95 10.19 -21.45 -2.68
N ASN A 96 9.32 -21.46 -3.70
CA ASN A 96 7.91 -21.79 -3.58
C ASN A 96 7.21 -21.00 -2.46
N GLU A 97 7.35 -19.67 -2.49
CA GLU A 97 6.73 -18.77 -1.50
C GLU A 97 5.18 -18.83 -1.54
N TYR A 98 4.61 -19.44 -2.59
CA TYR A 98 3.18 -19.64 -2.78
C TYR A 98 2.62 -20.90 -2.11
N ASP A 99 3.47 -21.77 -1.55
CA ASP A 99 3.04 -23.05 -0.95
C ASP A 99 1.92 -22.91 0.10
N PRO A 100 1.98 -21.92 1.03
CA PRO A 100 0.91 -21.72 2.01
C PRO A 100 -0.43 -21.36 1.35
N MET A 101 -0.41 -20.66 0.20
CA MET A 101 -1.61 -20.28 -0.53
C MET A 101 -2.22 -21.48 -1.28
N LEU A 102 -1.36 -22.25 -1.94
CA LEU A 102 -1.79 -23.39 -2.76
C LEU A 102 -2.33 -24.52 -1.87
N SER A 103 -1.78 -24.68 -0.67
CA SER A 103 -2.19 -25.69 0.31
C SER A 103 -3.46 -25.32 1.10
N ALA A 104 -3.75 -24.03 1.29
CA ALA A 104 -4.94 -23.54 1.99
C ALA A 104 -6.26 -23.66 1.18
N SER A 105 -6.19 -24.17 -0.05
CA SER A 105 -7.32 -24.23 -0.99
C SER A 105 -8.34 -25.33 -0.64
N THR A 106 -9.56 -24.93 -0.26
CA THR A 106 -10.59 -25.86 0.26
C THR A 106 -11.64 -26.30 -0.78
N GLY A 107 -11.98 -25.45 -1.76
CA GLY A 107 -13.03 -25.72 -2.75
C GLY A 107 -12.61 -26.58 -3.96
N PRO A 108 -13.53 -27.27 -4.67
CA PRO A 108 -13.17 -28.13 -5.82
C PRO A 108 -12.45 -27.39 -6.96
N LEU A 109 -12.99 -26.24 -7.38
CA LEU A 109 -12.36 -25.39 -8.40
C LEU A 109 -11.01 -24.86 -7.91
N ALA A 110 -10.97 -24.42 -6.66
CA ALA A 110 -9.77 -23.87 -6.04
C ALA A 110 -8.65 -24.93 -5.93
N LYS A 111 -8.98 -26.21 -5.70
CA LYS A 111 -8.00 -27.32 -5.67
C LYS A 111 -7.43 -27.62 -7.05
N VAL A 112 -8.25 -27.55 -8.10
CA VAL A 112 -7.77 -27.69 -9.48
C VAL A 112 -6.82 -26.54 -9.80
N LEU A 113 -7.21 -25.30 -9.51
CA LEU A 113 -6.37 -24.12 -9.71
C LEU A 113 -5.09 -24.18 -8.89
N SER A 114 -5.13 -24.64 -7.64
CA SER A 114 -3.93 -24.75 -6.81
C SER A 114 -2.98 -25.86 -7.28
N SER A 115 -3.51 -26.98 -7.78
CA SER A 115 -2.69 -28.05 -8.37
C SER A 115 -1.98 -27.59 -9.64
N ALA A 116 -2.70 -26.88 -10.52
CA ALA A 116 -2.14 -26.27 -11.72
C ALA A 116 -1.10 -25.21 -11.36
N GLY A 117 -1.41 -24.34 -10.39
CA GLY A 117 -0.49 -23.34 -9.84
C GLY A 117 0.79 -23.97 -9.29
N GLY A 118 0.69 -25.04 -8.50
CA GLY A 118 1.85 -25.76 -7.97
C GLY A 118 2.70 -26.43 -9.06
N ALA A 119 2.09 -26.90 -10.15
CA ALA A 119 2.84 -27.38 -11.31
C ALA A 119 3.60 -26.25 -12.02
N VAL A 120 2.95 -25.09 -12.20
CA VAL A 120 3.59 -23.89 -12.77
C VAL A 120 4.75 -23.43 -11.89
N VAL A 121 4.55 -23.33 -10.58
CA VAL A 121 5.60 -22.88 -9.65
C VAL A 121 6.82 -23.80 -9.69
N ARG A 122 6.60 -25.13 -9.64
CA ARG A 122 7.70 -26.10 -9.76
C ARG A 122 8.38 -26.05 -11.12
N GLY A 123 7.62 -25.88 -12.20
CA GLY A 123 8.15 -25.75 -13.55
C GLY A 123 9.05 -24.52 -13.69
N LEU A 124 8.58 -23.36 -13.24
CA LEU A 124 9.33 -22.11 -13.26
C LEU A 124 10.55 -22.14 -12.33
N GLY A 125 10.44 -22.72 -11.13
CA GLY A 125 11.58 -22.90 -10.22
C GLY A 125 12.65 -23.84 -10.77
N SER A 126 12.24 -24.88 -11.49
CA SER A 126 13.16 -25.80 -12.19
C SER A 126 13.84 -25.12 -13.37
N LEU A 127 13.09 -24.32 -14.15
CA LEU A 127 13.63 -23.52 -15.24
C LEU A 127 14.64 -22.49 -14.72
N ASP A 128 14.35 -21.79 -13.60
CA ASP A 128 15.29 -20.85 -12.98
C ASP A 128 16.61 -21.53 -12.59
N SER A 129 16.51 -22.67 -11.92
CA SER A 129 17.68 -23.45 -11.48
C SER A 129 18.52 -23.91 -12.68
N TRP A 130 17.86 -24.31 -13.77
CA TRP A 130 18.53 -24.65 -15.03
C TRP A 130 19.21 -23.42 -15.67
N LEU A 131 18.53 -22.27 -15.72
CA LEU A 131 19.10 -21.04 -16.28
C LEU A 131 20.31 -20.55 -15.49
N GLU A 132 20.27 -20.61 -14.16
CA GLU A 132 21.42 -20.31 -13.30
C GLU A 132 22.57 -21.30 -13.52
N GLY A 133 22.27 -22.61 -13.57
CA GLY A 133 23.27 -23.65 -13.79
C GLY A 133 24.00 -23.54 -15.13
N ASN A 134 23.32 -23.04 -16.16
CA ASN A 134 23.89 -22.76 -17.49
C ASN A 134 24.51 -21.35 -17.61
N ARG A 135 24.63 -20.60 -16.50
CA ARG A 135 25.21 -19.24 -16.45
C ARG A 135 24.46 -18.23 -17.33
N LEU A 136 23.19 -18.48 -17.62
CA LEU A 136 22.31 -17.53 -18.33
C LEU A 136 21.71 -16.50 -17.39
N LEU A 137 21.56 -16.85 -16.10
CA LEU A 137 21.14 -15.94 -15.04
C LEU A 137 22.20 -15.85 -13.94
N PRO A 138 22.33 -14.69 -13.26
CA PRO A 138 23.22 -14.55 -12.13
C PRO A 138 22.75 -15.43 -10.96
N LYS A 139 23.68 -15.75 -10.05
CA LYS A 139 23.37 -16.50 -8.84
C LYS A 139 22.30 -15.77 -8.02
N LEU A 140 21.24 -16.48 -7.63
CA LEU A 140 20.21 -15.94 -6.77
C LEU A 140 20.67 -15.99 -5.30
N GLU A 141 20.75 -14.82 -4.68
CA GLU A 141 20.98 -14.70 -3.25
C GLU A 141 19.62 -14.65 -2.53
N ARG A 142 19.50 -15.34 -1.40
CA ARG A 142 18.29 -15.22 -0.57
C ARG A 142 18.31 -13.86 0.12
N PRO A 143 17.18 -13.13 0.14
CA PRO A 143 17.05 -11.95 0.98
C PRO A 143 17.39 -12.32 2.43
N GLN A 144 18.35 -11.61 3.03
CA GLN A 144 18.64 -11.75 4.46
C GLN A 144 17.58 -10.96 5.25
N VAL A 145 17.28 -11.41 6.47
CA VAL A 145 16.41 -10.66 7.38
C VAL A 145 17.10 -9.32 7.68
N ASP A 146 16.35 -8.22 7.58
CA ASP A 146 16.87 -6.89 7.93
C ASP A 146 17.48 -6.94 9.33
N ALA A 147 18.63 -6.27 9.53
CA ALA A 147 19.30 -6.19 10.82
C ALA A 147 18.36 -5.68 11.93
N ALA A 148 17.42 -4.79 11.60
CA ALA A 148 16.41 -4.30 12.56
C ALA A 148 15.38 -5.37 12.98
N MET A 149 15.20 -6.41 12.17
CA MET A 149 14.33 -7.56 12.46
C MET A 149 15.12 -8.80 12.89
N ALA A 150 16.45 -8.73 12.90
CA ALA A 150 17.31 -9.86 13.20
C ALA A 150 17.47 -10.05 14.72
N GLY A 151 17.26 -11.27 15.20
CA GLY A 151 17.64 -11.72 16.53
C GLY A 151 19.13 -12.06 16.62
N ALA A 152 19.57 -12.44 17.82
CA ALA A 152 20.97 -12.76 18.11
C ALA A 152 21.54 -13.95 17.29
N ASP A 153 20.67 -14.78 16.70
CA ASP A 153 21.00 -15.91 15.84
C ASP A 153 21.06 -15.54 14.34
N GLY A 154 20.82 -14.27 13.98
CA GLY A 154 20.66 -13.80 12.60
C GLY A 154 19.33 -14.22 11.95
N GLY A 155 18.44 -14.87 12.70
CA GLY A 155 17.06 -15.14 12.31
C GLY A 155 16.12 -13.99 12.69
N MET A 156 14.83 -14.09 12.44
CA MET A 156 13.88 -13.06 12.86
C MET A 156 13.77 -13.00 14.40
N SER A 157 13.67 -11.81 14.98
CA SER A 157 13.53 -11.63 16.44
C SER A 157 12.23 -12.27 16.96
N GLU A 158 12.20 -12.66 18.25
CA GLU A 158 11.01 -13.29 18.86
C GLU A 158 9.80 -12.34 18.87
N GLU A 159 10.00 -11.05 19.14
CA GLU A 159 8.95 -10.03 19.06
C GLU A 159 8.34 -9.99 17.65
N CYS A 160 9.17 -10.01 16.61
CA CYS A 160 8.70 -10.03 15.23
C CYS A 160 8.02 -11.34 14.83
N LYS A 161 8.39 -12.48 15.43
CA LYS A 161 7.69 -13.75 15.23
C LYS A 161 6.31 -13.73 15.86
N GLU A 162 6.18 -13.21 17.07
CA GLU A 162 4.90 -13.12 17.78
C GLU A 162 3.91 -12.22 17.04
N ILE A 163 4.35 -11.04 16.60
CA ILE A 163 3.53 -10.13 15.80
C ILE A 163 3.06 -10.82 14.51
N ARG A 164 3.94 -11.55 13.80
CA ARG A 164 3.54 -12.30 12.60
C ARG A 164 2.54 -13.41 12.90
N ALA A 165 2.69 -14.10 14.03
CA ALA A 165 1.75 -15.11 14.46
C ALA A 165 0.36 -14.50 14.75
N ASN A 166 0.30 -13.30 15.34
CA ASN A 166 -0.94 -12.58 15.56
C ASN A 166 -1.56 -12.10 14.24
N LEU A 167 -0.76 -11.55 13.31
CA LEU A 167 -1.23 -11.13 11.99
C LEU A 167 -1.78 -12.29 11.16
N ALA A 168 -1.18 -13.48 11.28
CA ALA A 168 -1.65 -14.69 10.60
C ALA A 168 -3.04 -15.17 11.06
N GLN A 169 -3.53 -14.68 12.21
CA GLN A 169 -4.88 -14.98 12.71
C GLN A 169 -5.95 -14.10 12.07
N LEU A 170 -5.57 -12.99 11.41
CA LEU A 170 -6.53 -12.11 10.74
C LEU A 170 -7.21 -12.86 9.59
N LYS A 171 -8.54 -12.87 9.63
CA LYS A 171 -9.39 -13.47 8.59
C LYS A 171 -10.40 -12.45 8.11
N LEU A 172 -10.70 -12.52 6.82
CA LEU A 172 -11.79 -11.78 6.21
C LEU A 172 -12.76 -12.80 5.62
N ASP A 173 -14.01 -12.72 6.04
CA ASP A 173 -15.08 -13.59 5.55
C ASP A 173 -15.87 -12.85 4.46
N ASP A 174 -15.74 -13.33 3.22
CA ASP A 174 -16.37 -12.69 2.06
C ASP A 174 -17.89 -12.69 2.18
N ALA A 175 -18.50 -13.74 2.74
CA ALA A 175 -19.94 -13.82 2.92
C ALA A 175 -20.47 -12.69 3.83
N THR A 176 -19.74 -12.40 4.91
CA THR A 176 -20.05 -11.28 5.81
C THR A 176 -19.89 -9.92 5.10
N VAL A 177 -18.89 -9.77 4.22
CA VAL A 177 -18.72 -8.56 3.40
C VAL A 177 -19.90 -8.36 2.47
N TRP A 178 -20.31 -9.42 1.75
CA TRP A 178 -21.46 -9.38 0.86
C TRP A 178 -22.77 -9.08 1.60
N ALA A 179 -23.00 -9.71 2.76
CA ALA A 179 -24.18 -9.46 3.59
C ALA A 179 -24.25 -8.00 4.06
N ARG A 180 -23.12 -7.42 4.49
CA ARG A 180 -23.03 -6.01 4.88
C ARG A 180 -23.35 -5.07 3.70
N GLU A 181 -22.88 -5.41 2.50
CA GLU A 181 -23.13 -4.64 1.30
C GLU A 181 -24.61 -4.70 0.86
N GLU A 182 -25.26 -5.86 1.00
CA GLU A 182 -26.70 -6.00 0.79
C GLU A 182 -27.52 -5.19 1.81
N GLU A 183 -27.13 -5.21 3.09
CA GLU A 183 -27.77 -4.39 4.12
C GLU A 183 -27.63 -2.89 3.81
N ARG A 184 -26.44 -2.45 3.38
CA ARG A 184 -26.20 -1.06 2.95
C ARG A 184 -27.13 -0.67 1.79
N LYS A 185 -27.27 -1.53 0.79
CA LYS A 185 -28.19 -1.31 -0.35
C LYS A 185 -29.65 -1.27 0.09
N ALA A 186 -30.07 -2.15 1.00
CA ALA A 186 -31.43 -2.17 1.53
C ALA A 186 -31.79 -0.87 2.27
N ARG A 187 -30.81 -0.23 2.91
CA ARG A 187 -30.96 1.10 3.53
C ARG A 187 -30.94 2.27 2.53
N GLY A 188 -30.66 2.02 1.26
CA GLY A 188 -30.58 3.05 0.21
C GLY A 188 -29.38 3.99 0.32
N VAL A 189 -28.40 3.70 1.16
CA VAL A 189 -27.23 4.58 1.37
C VAL A 189 -26.18 4.31 0.31
N GLY A 190 -25.81 5.31 -0.49
CA GLY A 190 -24.70 5.23 -1.45
C GLY A 190 -24.94 4.27 -2.62
N VAL A 191 -26.20 4.05 -3.01
CA VAL A 191 -26.53 3.21 -4.17
C VAL A 191 -26.44 4.06 -5.43
N VAL A 192 -25.41 3.82 -6.25
CA VAL A 192 -25.23 4.53 -7.53
C VAL A 192 -26.01 3.80 -8.63
N PRO A 193 -26.95 4.45 -9.33
CA PRO A 193 -27.65 3.85 -10.45
C PRO A 193 -26.70 3.73 -11.64
N ALA A 194 -26.11 2.54 -11.82
CA ALA A 194 -25.28 2.22 -12.98
C ALA A 194 -25.94 1.17 -13.90
N PRO A 195 -25.75 1.27 -15.23
CA PRO A 195 -26.10 0.23 -16.18
C PRO A 195 -25.44 -1.12 -15.89
N TRP A 196 -26.06 -2.21 -16.31
CA TRP A 196 -25.58 -3.56 -16.03
C TRP A 196 -24.19 -3.84 -16.60
N TRP A 197 -23.83 -3.25 -17.74
CA TRP A 197 -22.52 -3.42 -18.37
C TRP A 197 -21.37 -2.74 -17.61
N ILE A 198 -21.66 -1.78 -16.72
CA ILE A 198 -20.67 -1.21 -15.78
C ILE A 198 -20.60 -2.07 -14.52
N LYS A 199 -21.75 -2.56 -14.06
CA LYS A 199 -21.83 -3.40 -12.85
C LYS A 199 -21.23 -4.80 -13.05
N ALA A 200 -21.38 -5.39 -14.23
CA ALA A 200 -20.88 -6.74 -14.51
C ALA A 200 -19.34 -6.86 -14.40
N PRO A 201 -18.54 -5.94 -14.99
CA PRO A 201 -17.10 -5.90 -14.74
C PRO A 201 -16.73 -5.71 -13.27
N PHE A 202 -17.45 -4.84 -12.54
CA PHE A 202 -17.23 -4.63 -11.11
C PHE A 202 -17.47 -5.91 -10.29
N TRP A 203 -18.59 -6.61 -10.51
CA TRP A 203 -18.84 -7.88 -9.84
C TRP A 203 -17.83 -8.96 -10.23
N GLY A 204 -17.43 -9.00 -11.50
CA GLY A 204 -16.35 -9.88 -11.97
C GLY A 204 -15.04 -9.62 -11.22
N LEU A 205 -14.68 -8.35 -11.03
CA LEU A 205 -13.51 -7.95 -10.25
C LEU A 205 -13.64 -8.39 -8.77
N CYS A 206 -14.79 -8.20 -8.13
CA CYS A 206 -15.02 -8.66 -6.76
C CYS A 206 -14.79 -10.17 -6.64
N VAL A 207 -15.34 -10.97 -7.55
CA VAL A 207 -15.15 -12.43 -7.56
C VAL A 207 -13.68 -12.79 -7.78
N VAL A 208 -12.98 -12.11 -8.69
CA VAL A 208 -11.54 -12.34 -8.92
C VAL A 208 -10.74 -12.03 -7.65
N LEU A 209 -11.05 -10.93 -6.95
CA LEU A 209 -10.38 -10.57 -5.70
C LEU A 209 -10.66 -11.57 -4.57
N ASP A 210 -11.91 -12.01 -4.41
CA ASP A 210 -12.30 -13.02 -3.42
C ASP A 210 -11.53 -14.34 -3.67
N LEU A 211 -11.35 -14.73 -4.94
CA LEU A 211 -10.60 -15.93 -5.31
C LEU A 211 -9.08 -15.79 -5.11
N LEU A 212 -8.48 -14.68 -5.56
CA LEU A 212 -7.03 -14.48 -5.50
C LEU A 212 -6.51 -14.24 -4.07
N PHE A 213 -7.33 -13.65 -3.21
CA PHE A 213 -6.94 -13.24 -1.86
C PHE A 213 -7.74 -13.92 -0.74
N ALA A 214 -8.31 -15.11 -1.02
CA ALA A 214 -8.96 -15.92 0.00
C ALA A 214 -8.05 -16.17 1.21
N ASN A 215 -8.51 -15.82 2.41
CA ASN A 215 -7.74 -15.87 3.67
C ASN A 215 -6.45 -15.03 3.68
N ARG A 216 -6.34 -13.99 2.84
CA ARG A 216 -5.17 -13.11 2.74
C ARG A 216 -5.58 -11.64 2.86
N PRO A 217 -6.16 -11.23 4.00
CA PRO A 217 -6.77 -9.91 4.13
C PRO A 217 -5.77 -8.77 3.95
N ILE A 218 -4.58 -8.86 4.54
CA ILE A 218 -3.56 -7.80 4.48
C ILE A 218 -3.14 -7.54 3.03
N GLN A 219 -2.88 -8.61 2.26
CA GLN A 219 -2.49 -8.50 0.86
C GLN A 219 -3.64 -7.98 -0.01
N ARG A 220 -4.88 -8.42 0.26
CA ARG A 220 -6.07 -7.88 -0.41
C ARG A 220 -6.18 -6.37 -0.22
N PHE A 221 -6.09 -5.90 1.03
CA PHE A 221 -6.14 -4.47 1.34
C PHE A 221 -4.98 -3.75 0.66
N TRP A 222 -3.75 -4.25 0.76
CA TRP A 222 -2.59 -3.65 0.10
C TRP A 222 -2.81 -3.43 -1.42
N VAL A 223 -3.29 -4.45 -2.13
CA VAL A 223 -3.61 -4.33 -3.57
C VAL A 223 -4.71 -3.30 -3.81
N LEU A 224 -5.78 -3.32 -3.01
CA LEU A 224 -6.88 -2.36 -3.13
C LEU A 224 -6.42 -0.92 -2.89
N GLU A 225 -5.63 -0.66 -1.84
CA GLU A 225 -5.11 0.67 -1.53
C GLU A 225 -4.12 1.17 -2.61
N THR A 226 -3.34 0.26 -3.21
CA THR A 226 -2.47 0.60 -4.34
C THR A 226 -3.28 1.12 -5.54
N VAL A 227 -4.42 0.49 -5.83
CA VAL A 227 -5.30 0.86 -6.95
C VAL A 227 -6.21 2.04 -6.58
N ALA A 228 -6.64 2.17 -5.33
CA ALA A 228 -7.54 3.23 -4.84
C ALA A 228 -6.93 4.63 -4.94
N ARG A 229 -5.60 4.75 -4.92
CA ARG A 229 -4.87 6.02 -5.13
C ARG A 229 -5.00 6.58 -6.54
N ILE A 230 -5.25 5.72 -7.52
CA ILE A 230 -5.09 6.02 -8.94
C ILE A 230 -6.10 7.03 -9.49
N PRO A 231 -7.41 6.96 -9.15
CA PRO A 231 -8.36 7.99 -9.54
C PRO A 231 -7.91 9.39 -9.12
N TYR A 232 -7.49 9.56 -7.87
CA TYR A 232 -7.05 10.85 -7.34
C TYR A 232 -5.78 11.36 -8.04
N PHE A 233 -4.77 10.49 -8.21
CA PHE A 233 -3.55 10.84 -8.94
C PHE A 233 -3.82 11.23 -10.39
N SER A 234 -4.70 10.51 -11.09
CA SER A 234 -5.08 10.82 -12.47
C SER A 234 -5.82 12.15 -12.56
N ALA A 235 -6.71 12.45 -11.60
CA ALA A 235 -7.43 13.71 -11.53
C ALA A 235 -6.46 14.89 -11.32
N ILE A 236 -5.55 14.80 -10.35
CA ILE A 236 -4.52 15.82 -10.12
C ILE A 236 -3.67 16.05 -11.38
N SER A 237 -3.24 14.97 -12.04
CA SER A 237 -2.44 15.03 -13.26
C SER A 237 -3.17 15.76 -14.40
N LEU A 238 -4.44 15.44 -14.63
CA LEU A 238 -5.27 16.09 -15.64
C LEU A 238 -5.56 17.56 -15.32
N LEU A 239 -5.89 17.88 -14.07
CA LEU A 239 -6.14 19.26 -13.64
C LEU A 239 -4.87 20.11 -13.81
N HIS A 240 -3.71 19.58 -13.45
CA HIS A 240 -2.42 20.25 -13.70
C HIS A 240 -2.16 20.44 -15.19
N PHE A 241 -2.38 19.42 -16.01
CA PHE A 241 -2.19 19.49 -17.46
C PHE A 241 -3.09 20.57 -18.10
N TYR A 242 -4.36 20.64 -17.71
CA TYR A 242 -5.29 21.66 -18.20
C TYR A 242 -4.89 23.08 -17.74
N GLU A 243 -4.38 23.23 -16.52
CA GLU A 243 -3.84 24.51 -16.05
C GLU A 243 -2.59 24.95 -16.84
N SER A 244 -1.67 24.03 -17.09
CA SER A 244 -0.44 24.30 -17.87
C SER A 244 -0.74 24.70 -19.32
N LEU A 245 -1.77 24.10 -19.93
CA LEU A 245 -2.22 24.48 -21.27
C LEU A 245 -3.05 25.76 -21.30
N GLY A 246 -3.40 26.32 -20.14
CA GLY A 246 -4.23 27.52 -20.02
C GLY A 246 -5.71 27.29 -20.31
N PHE A 247 -6.16 26.03 -20.37
CA PHE A 247 -7.56 25.69 -20.64
C PHE A 247 -8.48 26.01 -19.46
N TRP A 248 -7.94 25.98 -18.24
CA TRP A 248 -8.69 26.21 -17.01
C TRP A 248 -7.77 26.64 -15.88
N ARG A 249 -8.23 27.48 -14.94
CA ARG A 249 -7.39 28.04 -13.85
C ARG A 249 -8.00 27.97 -12.44
N ALA A 250 -9.21 27.41 -12.30
CA ALA A 250 -9.93 27.38 -11.03
C ALA A 250 -9.72 26.07 -10.23
N GLY A 251 -8.61 25.35 -10.47
CA GLY A 251 -8.40 23.99 -9.97
C GLY A 251 -7.68 23.81 -8.68
N ALA A 252 -7.16 24.88 -8.09
CA ALA A 252 -6.36 24.77 -6.89
C ALA A 252 -7.11 24.09 -5.73
N GLU A 253 -8.39 24.40 -5.52
CA GLU A 253 -9.17 23.77 -4.44
C GLU A 253 -9.49 22.30 -4.73
N LEU A 254 -9.84 21.96 -5.97
CA LEU A 254 -10.11 20.56 -6.35
C LEU A 254 -8.85 19.70 -6.27
N ARG A 255 -7.69 20.24 -6.69
CA ARG A 255 -6.40 19.57 -6.55
C ARG A 255 -6.01 19.34 -5.09
N LYS A 256 -6.34 20.26 -4.18
CA LYS A 256 -6.10 20.06 -2.73
C LYS A 256 -6.90 18.89 -2.18
N VAL A 257 -8.18 18.77 -2.56
CA VAL A 257 -9.05 17.68 -2.11
C VAL A 257 -8.52 16.34 -2.62
N HIS A 258 -8.28 16.21 -3.92
CA HIS A 258 -7.73 14.97 -4.49
C HIS A 258 -6.34 14.65 -3.94
N PHE A 259 -5.53 15.65 -3.63
CA PHE A 259 -4.24 15.41 -2.98
C PHE A 259 -4.43 14.86 -1.56
N ALA A 260 -5.38 15.38 -0.79
CA ALA A 260 -5.68 14.87 0.54
C ALA A 260 -6.24 13.43 0.50
N GLU A 261 -7.06 13.11 -0.51
CA GLU A 261 -7.56 11.75 -0.74
C GLU A 261 -6.44 10.78 -1.12
N GLU A 262 -5.60 11.14 -2.10
CA GLU A 262 -4.43 10.35 -2.50
C GLU A 262 -3.48 10.11 -1.32
N TRP A 263 -3.26 11.16 -0.52
CA TRP A 263 -2.43 11.10 0.68
C TRP A 263 -3.02 10.16 1.74
N ASN A 264 -4.34 10.18 1.93
CA ASN A 264 -5.03 9.28 2.84
C ASN A 264 -4.85 7.81 2.44
N GLU A 265 -5.06 7.49 1.17
CA GLU A 265 -4.86 6.11 0.69
C GLU A 265 -3.38 5.69 0.69
N LEU A 266 -2.45 6.64 0.51
CA LEU A 266 -1.02 6.37 0.71
C LEU A 266 -0.70 5.98 2.17
N HIS A 267 -1.38 6.57 3.16
CA HIS A 267 -1.20 6.17 4.57
C HIS A 267 -1.72 4.74 4.81
N HIS A 268 -2.89 4.41 4.27
CA HIS A 268 -3.42 3.05 4.34
C HIS A 268 -2.47 2.04 3.68
N LEU A 269 -1.95 2.37 2.50
CA LEU A 269 -0.99 1.55 1.78
C LEU A 269 0.27 1.26 2.62
N GLN A 270 0.87 2.29 3.21
CA GLN A 270 2.08 2.14 4.02
C GLN A 270 1.86 1.31 5.28
N ILE A 271 0.67 1.41 5.88
CA ILE A 271 0.28 0.52 6.98
C ILE A 271 0.29 -0.92 6.46
N MET A 272 -0.35 -1.21 5.33
CA MET A 272 -0.39 -2.58 4.79
C MET A 272 0.99 -3.09 4.37
N GLU A 273 1.86 -2.24 3.82
CA GLU A 273 3.28 -2.55 3.57
C GLU A 273 3.99 -2.93 4.88
N SER A 274 3.81 -2.15 5.95
CA SER A 274 4.44 -2.46 7.25
C SER A 274 4.04 -3.82 7.81
N LEU A 275 2.83 -4.28 7.48
CA LEU A 275 2.29 -5.59 7.89
C LEU A 275 2.72 -6.73 6.94
N GLY A 276 3.43 -6.43 5.85
CA GLY A 276 3.92 -7.38 4.86
C GLY A 276 2.90 -7.70 3.76
N GLY A 277 2.05 -6.74 3.41
CA GLY A 277 1.08 -6.83 2.31
C GLY A 277 1.71 -6.91 0.92
N ASP A 278 2.94 -6.42 0.76
CA ASP A 278 3.72 -6.34 -0.49
C ASP A 278 4.80 -7.43 -0.62
N LEU A 279 4.84 -8.40 0.30
CA LEU A 279 5.90 -9.40 0.36
C LEU A 279 5.98 -10.30 -0.89
N LEU A 280 4.84 -10.80 -1.37
CA LEU A 280 4.84 -11.72 -2.50
C LEU A 280 4.95 -10.93 -3.81
N TRP A 281 5.87 -11.37 -4.66
CA TRP A 281 6.06 -10.80 -5.99
C TRP A 281 4.77 -10.76 -6.81
N PHE A 282 3.95 -11.80 -6.73
CA PHE A 282 2.73 -11.89 -7.53
C PHE A 282 1.70 -10.82 -7.13
N ASP A 283 1.58 -10.52 -5.84
CA ASP A 283 0.65 -9.48 -5.38
C ASP A 283 1.10 -8.11 -5.89
N ARG A 284 2.42 -7.81 -5.81
CA ARG A 284 2.99 -6.58 -6.37
C ARG A 284 2.78 -6.47 -7.86
N PHE A 285 3.06 -7.55 -8.59
CA PHE A 285 2.83 -7.62 -10.03
C PHE A 285 1.38 -7.27 -10.37
N VAL A 286 0.40 -7.89 -9.69
CA VAL A 286 -1.02 -7.60 -9.92
C VAL A 286 -1.36 -6.15 -9.58
N ALA A 287 -0.95 -5.64 -8.42
CA ALA A 287 -1.29 -4.30 -7.97
C ALA A 287 -0.70 -3.21 -8.86
N GLU A 288 0.60 -3.28 -9.18
CA GLU A 288 1.29 -2.26 -9.96
C GLU A 288 0.79 -2.21 -11.40
N HIS A 289 0.53 -3.37 -12.02
CA HIS A 289 0.02 -3.42 -13.39
C HIS A 289 -1.45 -3.04 -13.45
N ALA A 290 -2.26 -3.41 -12.44
CA ALA A 290 -3.64 -2.95 -12.33
C ALA A 290 -3.70 -1.43 -12.14
N ALA A 291 -2.83 -0.87 -11.29
CA ALA A 291 -2.71 0.56 -11.07
C ALA A 291 -2.35 1.31 -12.36
N LEU A 292 -1.36 0.80 -13.12
CA LEU A 292 -0.99 1.38 -14.41
C LEU A 292 -2.14 1.31 -15.43
N ALA A 293 -2.79 0.15 -15.56
CA ALA A 293 -3.93 -0.02 -16.45
C ALA A 293 -5.07 0.92 -16.07
N TYR A 294 -5.39 1.03 -14.77
CA TYR A 294 -6.45 1.88 -14.28
C TYR A 294 -6.13 3.37 -14.45
N TYR A 295 -4.87 3.77 -14.29
CA TYR A 295 -4.43 5.14 -14.55
C TYR A 295 -4.74 5.57 -15.99
N TRP A 296 -4.45 4.71 -16.96
CA TRP A 296 -4.75 4.99 -18.36
C TRP A 296 -6.24 5.04 -18.64
N VAL A 297 -7.03 4.16 -18.01
CA VAL A 297 -8.50 4.20 -18.10
C VAL A 297 -9.04 5.52 -17.54
N CYS A 298 -8.69 5.88 -16.30
CA CYS A 298 -9.13 7.14 -15.68
C CYS A 298 -8.67 8.37 -16.47
N THR A 299 -7.45 8.36 -17.00
CA THR A 299 -6.92 9.46 -17.81
C THR A 299 -7.70 9.59 -19.12
N ALA A 300 -7.94 8.48 -19.82
CA ALA A 300 -8.72 8.47 -21.06
C ALA A 300 -10.17 8.93 -20.81
N GLU A 301 -10.80 8.44 -19.74
CA GLU A 301 -12.14 8.87 -19.32
C GLU A 301 -12.18 10.35 -18.97
N GLY A 302 -11.22 10.85 -18.18
CA GLY A 302 -11.15 12.26 -17.80
C GLY A 302 -11.01 13.19 -19.00
N VAL A 303 -10.19 12.80 -19.99
CA VAL A 303 -10.07 13.53 -21.28
C VAL A 303 -11.38 13.47 -22.08
N TRP A 304 -12.00 12.29 -22.17
CA TRP A 304 -13.21 12.08 -22.96
C TRP A 304 -14.43 12.77 -22.35
N LEU A 305 -14.60 12.68 -21.04
CA LEU A 305 -15.68 13.29 -20.28
C LEU A 305 -15.57 14.82 -20.25
N ALA A 306 -14.37 15.39 -20.12
CA ALA A 306 -14.17 16.84 -20.27
C ALA A 306 -14.70 17.36 -21.62
N GLY A 307 -14.49 16.60 -22.71
CA GLY A 307 -15.03 16.92 -24.03
C GLY A 307 -16.55 16.74 -24.18
N ALA A 308 -17.17 15.86 -23.39
CA ALA A 308 -18.60 15.55 -23.44
C ALA A 308 -19.46 16.47 -22.53
N LEU A 309 -18.94 16.85 -21.36
CA LEU A 309 -19.66 17.65 -20.35
C LEU A 309 -19.57 19.15 -20.60
N GLY A 310 -18.50 19.62 -21.24
CA GLY A 310 -18.41 20.99 -21.74
C GLY A 310 -19.55 21.36 -22.71
N ARG A 311 -20.22 20.37 -23.32
CA ARG A 311 -21.38 20.60 -24.20
C ARG A 311 -22.74 20.60 -23.49
N ARG A 312 -22.83 20.21 -22.21
CA ARG A 312 -24.13 19.99 -21.54
C ARG A 312 -24.32 20.76 -20.23
N GLY A 313 -23.35 21.57 -19.80
CA GLY A 313 -23.48 22.37 -18.57
C GLY A 313 -23.70 21.55 -17.31
N ALA A 314 -23.36 20.26 -17.33
CA ALA A 314 -23.50 19.36 -16.19
C ALA A 314 -22.22 19.42 -15.32
N PRO A 315 -22.34 19.29 -13.98
CA PRO A 315 -21.18 19.22 -13.11
C PRO A 315 -20.29 18.03 -13.50
N SER A 316 -18.98 18.28 -13.57
CA SER A 316 -17.99 17.29 -13.99
C SER A 316 -17.94 16.09 -13.03
N PRO A 317 -17.91 14.84 -13.49
CA PRO A 317 -17.80 13.63 -12.67
C PRO A 317 -16.42 13.48 -12.03
N ILE A 318 -15.43 14.31 -12.41
CA ILE A 318 -14.18 14.48 -11.64
C ILE A 318 -14.50 14.98 -10.20
N LEU A 319 -15.69 15.57 -9.97
CA LEU A 319 -16.19 15.95 -8.64
C LEU A 319 -16.98 14.84 -7.92
N VAL A 320 -17.10 13.65 -8.52
CA VAL A 320 -17.86 12.52 -7.97
C VAL A 320 -16.99 11.27 -7.99
N CYS A 321 -15.85 11.35 -7.31
CA CYS A 321 -15.22 10.21 -6.66
C CYS A 321 -15.30 10.49 -5.15
#